data_AF-A0A961LYJ5-F1
#
_entry.id   AF-A0A961LYJ5-F1
#
_cell.length_a   1.000
_cell.length_b   1.000
_cell.length_c   1.000
_cell.angle_alpha   90.00
_cell.angle_beta   90.00
_cell.angle_gamma   90.00
#
_symmetry.space_group_name_H-M   'P 1'
#
loop_
_entity.id
_entity.type
_entity.pdbx_description
1 polymer ?
#
loop_
_entity_poly.entity_id
_entity_poly.type
_entity_poly.pdbx_seq_one_letter_code
_entity_poly.pdbx_strand_id
1 'polypeptide(L)' 'MKVRVSLALAAAMAIQAGAALAEYPEGPVTFLVPWPPGDLEDVLTRMIAEDFQAAYGQPAAVLNRPGGGGGPF' A
#
# COMPACT_ATOMS: atom_id res chain seq x y z
N MET A 1 39.39 -26.99 -13.00
CA MET A 1 38.03 -27.53 -12.78
C MET A 1 37.20 -26.71 -11.80
N LYS A 2 37.75 -26.34 -10.62
CA LYS A 2 37.05 -25.57 -9.58
C LYS A 2 36.40 -24.25 -10.06
N VAL A 3 37.14 -23.45 -10.84
CA VAL A 3 36.66 -22.14 -11.37
C VAL A 3 35.42 -22.26 -12.26
N ARG A 4 35.30 -23.34 -13.04
CA ARG A 4 34.14 -23.57 -13.93
C ARG A 4 32.89 -23.97 -13.14
N VAL A 5 33.06 -24.73 -12.06
CA VAL A 5 31.98 -25.11 -11.15
C VAL A 5 31.46 -23.87 -10.39
N SER A 6 32.36 -22.99 -9.95
CA SER A 6 31.99 -21.73 -9.29
C SER A 6 31.18 -20.81 -10.21
N LEU A 7 31.57 -20.70 -11.48
CA LEU A 7 30.89 -19.84 -12.45
C LEU A 7 29.50 -20.37 -12.82
N ALA A 8 29.35 -21.70 -12.95
CA ALA A 8 28.07 -22.34 -13.20
C ALA A 8 27.08 -22.16 -12.03
N LEU A 9 27.57 -22.22 -10.79
CA LEU A 9 26.74 -22.01 -9.60
C LEU A 9 26.25 -20.56 -9.50
N ALA A 10 27.11 -19.59 -9.79
CA ALA A 10 26.74 -18.17 -9.80
C ALA A 10 25.67 -17.86 -10.88
N ALA A 11 25.83 -18.44 -12.08
CA ALA A 11 24.85 -18.29 -13.15
C ALA A 11 23.48 -18.91 -12.80
N ALA A 12 23.45 -20.04 -12.10
CA ALA A 12 22.22 -20.67 -11.64
C ALA A 12 21.47 -19.80 -10.60
N MET A 13 22.19 -19.19 -9.65
CA MET A 13 21.58 -18.30 -8.65
C MET A 13 21.01 -17.02 -9.26
N ALA A 14 21.64 -16.49 -10.32
CA ALA A 14 21.15 -15.30 -11.02
C ALA A 14 19.80 -15.53 -11.72
N ILE A 15 19.51 -16.76 -12.18
CA ILE A 15 18.23 -17.12 -12.83
C ILE A 15 17.11 -17.26 -11.79
N GLN A 16 17.44 -17.51 -10.52
CA GLN A 16 16.48 -17.61 -9.42
C GLN A 16 16.05 -16.25 -8.85
N ALA A 17 16.75 -15.16 -9.21
CA ALA A 17 16.35 -13.81 -8.82
C ALA A 17 15.15 -13.35 -9.68
N GLY A 18 13.95 -13.85 -9.35
CA GLY A 18 12.70 -13.34 -9.89
C GLY A 18 12.46 -11.88 -9.45
N ALA A 19 11.63 -11.16 -10.20
CA ALA A 19 11.17 -9.86 -9.75
C ALA A 19 10.34 -10.03 -8.47
N ALA A 20 10.73 -9.36 -7.39
CA ALA A 20 9.88 -9.21 -6.22
C ALA A 20 8.73 -8.27 -6.59
N LEU A 21 7.60 -8.85 -7.01
CA LEU A 21 6.34 -8.13 -7.18
C LEU A 21 5.65 -8.09 -5.83
N ALA A 22 5.85 -6.99 -5.11
CA ALA A 22 5.07 -6.67 -3.94
C ALA A 22 3.60 -6.53 -4.33
N GLU A 23 2.72 -7.32 -3.73
CA GLU A 23 1.28 -7.11 -3.85
C GLU A 23 0.88 -6.04 -2.83
N TYR A 24 0.31 -4.95 -3.32
CA TYR A 24 -0.17 -3.89 -2.45
C TYR A 24 -1.45 -4.34 -1.74
N PRO A 25 -1.66 -3.98 -0.46
CA PRO A 25 -0.75 -3.30 0.47
C PRO A 25 0.14 -4.24 1.31
N GLU A 26 1.39 -3.82 1.55
CA GLU A 26 2.34 -4.55 2.42
C GLU A 26 2.22 -4.18 3.91
N GLY A 27 1.36 -3.21 4.26
CA GLY A 27 1.19 -2.73 5.62
C GLY A 27 0.01 -1.75 5.76
N PRO A 28 -0.11 -1.09 6.92
CA PRO A 28 -1.23 -0.19 7.19
C PRO A 28 -1.35 0.95 6.17
N VAL A 29 -2.59 1.27 5.79
CA VAL A 29 -2.92 2.33 4.82
C VAL A 29 -3.62 3.49 5.52
N THR A 30 -3.26 4.71 5.15
CA THR A 30 -3.90 5.93 5.66
C THR A 30 -4.54 6.71 4.53
N PHE A 31 -5.84 6.92 4.61
CA PHE A 31 -6.59 7.80 3.72
C PHE A 31 -6.53 9.23 4.25
N LEU A 32 -6.02 10.15 3.42
CA LEU A 32 -5.96 11.57 3.76
C LEU A 32 -7.22 12.26 3.26
N VAL A 33 -7.96 12.89 4.18
CA VAL A 33 -9.21 13.59 3.88
C VAL A 33 -9.02 15.08 4.18
N PRO A 34 -9.07 15.97 3.17
CA PRO A 34 -8.91 17.42 3.38
C PRO A 34 -10.19 18.12 3.90
N TRP A 35 -11.06 17.40 4.60
CA TRP A 35 -12.30 17.88 5.22
C TRP A 35 -12.30 17.61 6.74
N PRO A 36 -13.06 18.39 7.54
CA PRO A 36 -13.25 18.12 8.95
C PRO A 36 -13.82 16.71 9.21
N PRO A 37 -13.51 16.08 10.36
CA PRO A 37 -14.15 14.84 10.76
C PRO A 37 -15.68 14.97 10.84
N GLY A 38 -16.41 13.96 10.37
CA GLY A 38 -17.87 13.91 10.36
C GLY A 38 -18.56 14.55 9.15
N ASP A 39 -17.82 15.25 8.29
CA ASP A 39 -18.35 15.73 7.00
C ASP A 39 -18.58 14.56 6.03
N LEU A 40 -19.31 14.80 4.93
CA LEU A 40 -19.68 13.75 3.98
C LEU A 40 -18.45 12.96 3.49
N GLU A 41 -17.37 13.65 3.14
CA GLU A 41 -16.14 13.06 2.64
C GLU A 41 -15.44 12.21 3.70
N ASP A 42 -15.47 12.62 4.97
CA ASP A 42 -14.92 11.82 6.08
C ASP A 42 -15.72 10.53 6.28
N VAL A 43 -17.05 10.65 6.36
CA VAL A 43 -17.95 9.52 6.57
C VAL A 43 -17.83 8.52 5.43
N LEU A 44 -17.89 8.98 4.18
CA LEU A 44 -17.71 8.14 3.01
C LEU A 44 -16.34 7.45 3.00
N THR A 45 -15.27 8.20 3.30
CA THR A 45 -13.92 7.63 3.30
C THR A 45 -13.73 6.59 4.40
N ARG A 46 -14.43 6.71 5.54
CA ARG A 46 -14.41 5.67 6.60
C ARG A 46 -15.05 4.37 6.12
N MET A 47 -16.17 4.44 5.39
CA MET A 47 -16.77 3.25 4.77
C MET A 47 -15.80 2.60 3.76
N ILE A 48 -15.13 3.41 2.95
CA ILE A 48 -14.10 2.92 2.01
C ILE A 48 -12.93 2.25 2.76
N ALA A 49 -12.50 2.81 3.88
CA ALA A 49 -11.41 2.25 4.69
C ALA A 49 -11.79 0.89 5.30
N GLU A 50 -13.04 0.72 5.74
CA GLU A 50 -13.58 -0.55 6.22
C GLU A 50 -13.60 -1.61 5.10
N ASP A 51 -14.12 -1.27 3.93
CA ASP A 51 -14.14 -2.16 2.75
C ASP A 51 -12.73 -2.52 2.28
N PHE A 52 -11.81 -1.55 2.28
CA PHE A 52 -10.40 -1.76 1.96
C PHE A 52 -9.76 -2.77 2.93
N GLN A 53 -9.98 -2.59 4.22
CA GLN A 53 -9.45 -3.51 5.23
C GLN A 53 -10.04 -4.92 5.05
N ALA A 54 -11.32 -5.05 4.72
CA ALA A 54 -11.96 -6.34 4.44
C ALA A 54 -11.38 -7.02 3.18
N ALA A 55 -11.08 -6.25 2.14
CA ALA A 55 -10.54 -6.75 0.88
C ALA A 55 -9.06 -7.18 0.99
N TYR A 56 -8.25 -6.43 1.75
CA TYR A 56 -6.79 -6.58 1.75
C TYR A 56 -6.20 -7.12 3.06
N GLY A 57 -6.97 -7.20 4.14
CA GLY A 57 -6.51 -7.68 5.44
C GLY A 57 -5.49 -6.79 6.16
N GLN A 58 -5.10 -5.67 5.56
CA GLN A 58 -4.25 -4.66 6.18
C GLN A 58 -5.08 -3.60 6.90
N PRO A 59 -4.61 -3.10 8.07
CA PRO A 59 -5.30 -2.01 8.76
C PRO A 59 -5.44 -0.76 7.88
N ALA A 60 -6.61 -0.14 7.91
CA ALA A 60 -6.84 1.12 7.22
C ALA A 60 -7.40 2.17 8.18
N ALA A 61 -6.95 3.42 8.04
CA ALA A 61 -7.39 4.53 8.86
C ALA A 61 -7.61 5.80 8.05
N VAL A 62 -8.48 6.68 8.56
CA VAL A 62 -8.73 8.00 7.99
C VAL A 62 -8.02 9.06 8.84
N LEU A 63 -7.23 9.91 8.18
CA LEU A 63 -6.58 11.07 8.78
C LEU A 63 -7.09 12.36 8.12
N ASN A 64 -7.89 13.11 8.87
CA ASN A 64 -8.39 14.41 8.44
C ASN A 64 -7.27 15.47 8.52
N ARG A 65 -7.02 16.17 7.41
CA ARG A 65 -6.09 17.30 7.31
C ARG A 65 -6.77 18.49 6.62
N PRO A 66 -7.68 19.18 7.33
CA PRO A 66 -8.42 20.29 6.75
C PRO A 66 -7.47 21.45 6.40
N GLY A 67 -7.68 22.05 5.22
CA GLY A 67 -6.92 23.21 4.76
C GLY A 67 -7.02 23.40 3.25
N GLY A 68 -7.69 24.47 2.80
CA GLY A 68 -7.84 24.81 1.38
C GLY A 68 -8.86 23.97 0.60
N GLY A 69 -9.60 23.06 1.27
CA GLY A 69 -10.74 22.35 0.68
C GLY A 69 -11.88 23.32 0.41
N GLY A 70 -11.94 23.86 -0.81
CA GLY A 70 -12.96 24.80 -1.27
C GLY A 70 -14.34 24.17 -1.46
N GLY A 71 -14.84 23.45 -0.46
CA GLY A 71 -16.18 22.89 -0.45
C GLY A 71 -17.24 24.00 -0.36
N PRO A 72 -18.36 23.90 -1.10
CA PRO A 72 -19.44 24.90 -1.05
C PRO A 72 -20.44 24.67 0.10
N PHE A 73 -20.19 23.71 1.00
CA PHE A 73 -21.07 23.31 2.10
C PHE A 73 -20.41 23.55 3.45
#